data_AF-A0A1D1Y330-F1
#
_entry.id   AF-A0A1D1Y330-F1
#
_cell.length_a   1.000
_cell.length_b   1.000
_cell.length_c   1.000
_cell.angle_alpha   90.00
_cell.angle_beta   90.00
_cell.angle_gamma   90.00
#
_symmetry.space_group_name_H-M   'P 1'
#
loop_
_entity.id
_entity.type
_entity.pdbx_description
1 polymer ?
#
loop_
_entity_poly.entity_id
_entity_poly.type
_entity_poly.pdbx_seq_one_letter_code
_entity_poly.pdbx_strand_id
1 'polypeptide(L)'
;MALLVGLARLAAVTVAALVMFWALGFQTSFLPVATSADDDAASSTTQLDFIYSVLHPLLMVIGFILLTGEAILAHRTMGRWSRGTRKSAHLALQGAAFGFGVFGIWAKFQANDGVVSNFLSLHSWMGLLCLSLFASQWVVGFLSFWHRGEGRRARAAVLPWHVFLGLYTYGLAVATAETGLLEKLTFLQASRASASSSSSAARRSLESVLVNALGVGLALLCGVVVLAAVSPKGRRGGRKAAATPAKGSNGYDAVIPINNGDRSHGYRHPSSPMLMGEEEAGDGDWKLHN
;
A
#
# COMPACT_ATOMS: atom_id res chain seq x y z
N MET A 1 -15.60 0.32 -9.93
CA MET A 1 -14.61 -0.54 -9.24
C MET A 1 -13.90 -1.49 -10.20
N ALA A 2 -14.60 -2.41 -10.87
CA ALA A 2 -13.97 -3.31 -11.86
C ALA A 2 -13.25 -2.53 -12.98
N LEU A 3 -13.88 -1.46 -13.49
CA LEU A 3 -13.28 -0.55 -14.46
C LEU A 3 -11.95 0.06 -13.96
N LEU A 4 -11.92 0.64 -12.75
CA LEU A 4 -10.72 1.26 -12.19
C LEU A 4 -9.57 0.26 -12.02
N VAL A 5 -9.87 -0.97 -11.57
CA VAL A 5 -8.88 -2.04 -11.48
C VAL A 5 -8.37 -2.45 -12.86
N GLY A 6 -9.27 -2.55 -13.85
CA GLY A 6 -8.89 -2.84 -15.23
C GLY A 6 -7.98 -1.77 -15.81
N LEU A 7 -8.30 -0.50 -15.60
CA LEU A 7 -7.48 0.64 -16.02
C LEU A 7 -6.11 0.66 -15.33
N ALA A 8 -6.06 0.39 -14.01
CA ALA A 8 -4.80 0.32 -13.28
C ALA A 8 -3.89 -0.79 -13.84
N ARG A 9 -4.46 -1.96 -14.16
CA ARG A 9 -3.71 -3.08 -14.75
C ARG A 9 -3.23 -2.80 -16.17
N LEU A 10 -4.08 -2.19 -16.98
CA LEU A 10 -3.69 -1.75 -18.32
C LEU A 10 -2.52 -0.76 -18.25
N ALA A 11 -2.64 0.27 -17.39
CA ALA A 11 -1.58 1.24 -17.17
C ALA A 11 -0.30 0.59 -16.66
N ALA A 12 -0.38 -0.37 -15.72
CA ALA A 12 0.76 -1.11 -15.20
C ALA A 12 1.48 -1.91 -16.31
N VAL A 13 0.72 -2.60 -17.16
CA VAL A 13 1.28 -3.35 -18.31
C VAL A 13 1.93 -2.39 -19.31
N THR A 14 1.30 -1.26 -19.60
CA THR A 14 1.88 -0.23 -20.47
C THR A 14 3.19 0.32 -19.90
N VAL A 15 3.22 0.68 -18.61
CA VAL A 15 4.44 1.15 -17.92
C VAL A 15 5.53 0.09 -17.93
N ALA A 16 5.19 -1.18 -17.66
CA ALA A 16 6.14 -2.30 -17.74
C ALA A 16 6.74 -2.44 -19.15
N ALA A 17 5.90 -2.36 -20.19
CA ALA A 17 6.36 -2.44 -21.57
C ALA A 17 7.26 -1.26 -21.94
N LEU A 18 6.92 -0.03 -21.51
CA LEU A 18 7.71 1.16 -21.77
C LEU A 18 9.09 1.10 -21.09
N VAL A 19 9.17 0.72 -19.81
CA VAL A 19 10.45 0.62 -19.11
C VAL A 19 11.32 -0.51 -19.67
N MET A 20 10.73 -1.64 -20.06
CA MET A 20 11.44 -2.73 -20.73
C MET A 20 11.96 -2.31 -22.11
N PHE A 21 11.13 -1.63 -22.91
CA PHE A 21 11.54 -1.11 -24.20
C PHE A 21 12.67 -0.07 -24.05
N TRP A 22 12.62 0.78 -23.03
CA TRP A 22 13.69 1.72 -22.73
C TRP A 22 14.99 1.00 -22.34
N ALA A 23 14.93 0.07 -21.39
CA ALA A 23 16.07 -0.70 -20.92
C ALA A 23 16.76 -1.50 -22.04
N LEU A 24 15.99 -2.12 -22.93
CA LEU A 24 16.51 -2.95 -24.03
C LEU A 24 16.89 -2.14 -25.27
N GLY A 25 16.14 -1.08 -25.58
CA GLY A 25 16.33 -0.26 -26.79
C GLY A 25 17.42 0.81 -26.66
N PHE A 26 17.73 1.25 -25.44
CA PHE A 26 18.65 2.36 -25.17
C PHE A 26 19.79 1.96 -24.21
N GLN A 27 20.34 0.76 -24.39
CA GLN A 27 21.46 0.23 -23.60
C GLN A 27 22.65 1.20 -23.52
N THR A 28 23.01 1.84 -24.63
CA THR A 28 24.12 2.80 -24.68
C THR A 28 23.96 3.98 -23.73
N SER A 29 22.72 4.30 -23.33
CA SER A 29 22.42 5.42 -22.43
C SER A 29 22.70 5.09 -20.97
N PHE A 30 22.93 3.81 -20.63
CA PHE A 30 23.28 3.34 -19.28
C PHE A 30 24.76 3.00 -19.13
N LEU A 31 25.56 3.13 -20.19
CA LEU A 31 27.01 2.90 -20.11
C LEU A 31 27.71 4.08 -19.42
N PRO A 32 28.61 3.83 -18.45
CA PRO A 32 29.56 4.82 -17.98
C PRO A 32 30.46 5.27 -19.15
N VAL A 33 30.83 6.55 -19.20
CA VAL A 33 31.84 7.05 -20.16
C VAL A 33 33.16 6.37 -19.82
N ALA A 34 33.60 5.42 -20.65
CA ALA A 34 34.87 4.74 -20.46
C ALA A 34 36.02 5.75 -20.55
N THR A 35 36.69 5.98 -19.43
CA THR A 35 38.01 6.62 -19.41
C THR A 35 39.03 5.50 -19.43
N SER A 36 39.92 5.55 -20.40
CA SER A 36 40.92 4.52 -20.71
C SER A 36 41.83 4.23 -19.50
N ALA A 37 41.65 3.08 -18.85
CA ALA A 37 42.62 2.46 -17.97
C ALA A 37 42.35 0.95 -17.85
N ASP A 38 43.35 0.15 -18.24
CA ASP A 38 43.55 -1.30 -18.04
C ASP A 38 42.42 -2.27 -18.48
N ASP A 39 42.53 -2.72 -19.73
CA ASP A 39 41.48 -3.29 -20.59
C ASP A 39 40.78 -4.60 -20.11
N ASP A 40 41.39 -5.44 -19.27
CA ASP A 40 40.81 -6.75 -18.94
C ASP A 40 39.99 -6.77 -17.62
N ALA A 41 40.47 -6.07 -16.59
CA ALA A 41 39.73 -5.94 -15.31
C ALA A 41 38.71 -4.79 -15.36
N ALA A 42 39.02 -3.71 -16.08
CA ALA A 42 38.10 -2.59 -16.26
C ALA A 42 36.92 -2.95 -17.17
N SER A 43 37.10 -3.81 -18.18
CA SER A 43 35.99 -4.22 -19.07
C SER A 43 34.93 -5.06 -18.35
N SER A 44 35.35 -5.99 -17.49
CA SER A 44 34.46 -6.80 -16.66
C SER A 44 33.68 -5.93 -15.66
N THR A 45 34.35 -4.96 -15.03
CA THR A 45 33.72 -4.02 -14.10
C THR A 45 32.72 -3.10 -14.83
N THR A 46 33.08 -2.58 -16.00
CA THR A 46 32.22 -1.72 -16.83
C THR A 46 30.96 -2.46 -17.31
N GLN A 47 31.06 -3.76 -17.63
CA GLN A 47 29.91 -4.57 -18.01
C GLN A 47 28.94 -4.80 -16.84
N LEU A 48 29.45 -5.06 -15.64
CA LEU A 48 28.64 -5.21 -14.44
C LEU A 48 27.96 -3.89 -14.05
N ASP A 49 28.69 -2.78 -14.08
CA ASP A 49 28.15 -1.43 -13.81
C ASP A 49 27.00 -1.07 -14.76
N PHE A 50 27.13 -1.45 -16.03
CA PHE A 50 26.06 -1.31 -17.02
C PHE A 50 24.83 -2.15 -16.65
N ILE A 51 25.02 -3.44 -16.35
CA ILE A 51 23.92 -4.34 -15.98
C ILE A 51 23.18 -3.78 -14.75
N TYR A 52 23.91 -3.35 -13.72
CA TYR A 52 23.32 -2.81 -12.52
C TYR A 52 22.59 -1.48 -12.75
N SER A 53 23.14 -0.61 -13.62
CA SER A 53 22.51 0.65 -14.02
C SER A 53 21.17 0.43 -14.75
N VAL A 54 21.05 -0.64 -15.55
CA VAL A 54 19.79 -1.02 -16.21
C VAL A 54 18.84 -1.70 -15.23
N LEU A 55 19.36 -2.50 -14.30
CA LEU A 55 18.54 -3.17 -13.29
C LEU A 55 17.87 -2.19 -12.34
N HIS A 56 18.52 -1.10 -11.96
CA HIS A 56 17.95 -0.11 -11.04
C HIS A 56 16.53 0.36 -11.43
N PRO A 57 16.30 0.97 -12.62
CA PRO A 57 14.95 1.41 -13.01
C PRO A 57 13.99 0.24 -13.22
N LEU A 58 14.45 -0.94 -13.66
CA LEU A 58 13.60 -2.12 -13.82
C LEU A 58 13.08 -2.63 -12.47
N LEU A 59 13.97 -2.76 -11.49
CA LEU A 59 13.64 -3.19 -10.13
C LEU A 59 12.76 -2.16 -9.43
N MET A 60 13.03 -0.86 -9.61
CA MET A 60 12.23 0.21 -9.03
C MET A 60 10.82 0.31 -9.64
N VAL A 61 10.71 0.28 -10.98
CA VAL A 61 9.41 0.40 -11.63
C VAL A 61 8.62 -0.90 -11.48
N ILE A 62 9.16 -2.03 -11.96
CA ILE A 62 8.41 -3.30 -12.01
C ILE A 62 8.33 -3.93 -10.62
N GLY A 63 9.48 -4.06 -9.95
CA GLY A 63 9.58 -4.77 -8.68
C GLY A 63 8.99 -3.98 -7.51
N PHE A 64 9.23 -2.67 -7.44
CA PHE A 64 8.75 -1.84 -6.33
C PHE A 64 7.40 -1.18 -6.63
N ILE A 65 7.28 -0.33 -7.66
CA ILE A 65 6.06 0.46 -7.91
C ILE A 65 4.88 -0.41 -8.37
N LEU A 66 5.06 -1.23 -9.43
CA LEU A 66 3.94 -2.02 -9.98
C LEU A 66 3.46 -3.06 -8.97
N LEU A 67 4.39 -3.76 -8.31
CA LEU A 67 4.05 -4.77 -7.32
C LEU A 67 3.35 -4.18 -6.09
N THR A 68 3.82 -3.01 -5.60
CA THR A 68 3.14 -2.26 -4.54
C THR A 68 1.73 -1.86 -4.95
N GLY A 69 1.55 -1.38 -6.18
CA GLY A 69 0.24 -1.01 -6.72
C GLY A 69 -0.74 -2.19 -6.73
N GLU A 70 -0.31 -3.37 -7.22
CA GLU A 70 -1.13 -4.59 -7.17
C GLU A 70 -1.39 -5.06 -5.73
N ALA A 71 -0.41 -4.93 -4.82
CA ALA A 71 -0.59 -5.27 -3.41
C ALA A 71 -1.66 -4.41 -2.73
N ILE A 72 -1.73 -3.11 -3.04
CA ILE A 72 -2.77 -2.19 -2.57
C ILE A 72 -4.15 -2.62 -3.11
N LEU A 73 -4.22 -3.01 -4.39
CA LEU A 73 -5.47 -3.43 -5.02
C LEU A 73 -5.91 -4.85 -4.63
N ALA A 74 -5.01 -5.71 -4.14
CA ALA A 74 -5.30 -7.10 -3.77
C ALA A 74 -6.47 -7.22 -2.77
N HIS A 75 -6.56 -6.30 -1.80
CA HIS A 75 -7.66 -6.27 -0.83
C HIS A 75 -9.03 -5.94 -1.45
N ARG A 76 -9.05 -5.40 -2.67
CA ARG A 76 -10.28 -5.08 -3.42
C ARG A 76 -10.64 -6.15 -4.43
N THR A 77 -9.65 -6.74 -5.10
CA THR A 77 -9.85 -7.75 -6.16
C THR A 77 -10.09 -9.15 -5.61
N MET A 78 -9.43 -9.51 -4.51
CA MET A 78 -9.51 -10.85 -3.90
C MET A 78 -10.72 -10.99 -2.96
N GLY A 79 -11.87 -10.40 -3.28
CA GLY A 79 -13.07 -10.44 -2.42
C GLY A 79 -13.53 -11.86 -2.05
N ARG A 80 -13.32 -12.83 -2.95
CA ARG A 80 -13.67 -14.25 -2.76
C ARG A 80 -12.79 -15.01 -1.76
N TRP A 81 -11.61 -14.49 -1.43
CA TRP A 81 -10.61 -15.19 -0.63
C TRP A 81 -10.84 -15.00 0.87
N SER A 82 -10.25 -15.83 1.73
CA SER A 82 -10.38 -15.64 3.18
C SER A 82 -9.71 -14.34 3.64
N ARG A 83 -10.13 -13.78 4.78
CA ARG A 83 -9.50 -12.58 5.37
C ARG A 83 -8.01 -12.79 5.66
N GLY A 84 -7.63 -13.97 6.14
CA GLY A 84 -6.23 -14.32 6.42
C GLY A 84 -5.39 -14.38 5.15
N THR A 85 -5.91 -15.04 4.11
CA THR A 85 -5.19 -15.17 2.83
C THR A 85 -4.96 -13.83 2.15
N ARG A 86 -5.95 -12.91 2.17
CA ARG A 86 -5.76 -11.56 1.61
C ARG A 86 -4.68 -10.77 2.34
N LYS A 87 -4.64 -10.86 3.68
CA LYS A 87 -3.59 -10.22 4.48
C LYS A 87 -2.21 -10.81 4.19
N SER A 88 -2.12 -12.13 4.08
CA SER A 88 -0.89 -12.83 3.73
C SER A 88 -0.39 -12.39 2.35
N ALA A 89 -1.27 -12.37 1.35
CA ALA A 89 -0.93 -11.94 0.00
C ALA A 89 -0.46 -10.47 -0.02
N HIS A 90 -1.14 -9.57 0.68
CA HIS A 90 -0.70 -8.18 0.79
C HIS A 90 0.69 -8.07 1.45
N LEU A 91 0.89 -8.73 2.59
CA LEU A 91 2.17 -8.73 3.30
C LEU A 91 3.32 -9.29 2.44
N ALA A 92 3.07 -10.39 1.74
CA ALA A 92 4.06 -11.05 0.89
C ALA A 92 4.40 -10.21 -0.35
N LEU A 93 3.40 -9.64 -1.03
CA LEU A 93 3.63 -8.77 -2.18
C LEU A 93 4.38 -7.49 -1.78
N GLN A 94 4.02 -6.87 -0.65
CA GLN A 94 4.76 -5.70 -0.15
C GLN A 94 6.18 -6.07 0.30
N GLY A 95 6.37 -7.26 0.89
CA GLY A 95 7.70 -7.74 1.28
C GLY A 95 8.61 -8.00 0.07
N ALA A 96 8.06 -8.60 -0.98
CA ALA A 96 8.76 -8.76 -2.26
C ALA A 96 9.08 -7.41 -2.89
N ALA A 97 8.14 -6.46 -2.88
CA ALA A 97 8.35 -5.11 -3.40
C ALA A 97 9.47 -4.39 -2.64
N PHE A 98 9.48 -4.48 -1.31
CA PHE A 98 10.55 -3.94 -0.48
C PHE A 98 11.91 -4.54 -0.83
N GLY A 99 11.98 -5.88 -1.00
CA GLY A 99 13.21 -6.56 -1.44
C GLY A 99 13.73 -6.05 -2.78
N PHE A 100 12.84 -5.86 -3.77
CA PHE A 100 13.20 -5.26 -5.05
C PHE A 100 13.68 -3.81 -4.91
N GLY A 101 13.05 -3.01 -4.03
CA GLY A 101 13.48 -1.64 -3.74
C GLY A 101 14.88 -1.57 -3.12
N VAL A 102 15.16 -2.42 -2.12
CA VAL A 102 16.49 -2.53 -1.50
C VAL A 102 17.53 -2.94 -2.55
N PHE A 103 17.25 -3.99 -3.32
CA PHE A 103 18.18 -4.48 -4.34
C PHE A 103 18.38 -3.47 -5.48
N GLY A 104 17.35 -2.71 -5.86
CA GLY A 104 17.47 -1.66 -6.87
C GLY A 104 18.33 -0.48 -6.39
N ILE A 105 18.23 -0.04 -5.14
CA ILE A 105 19.15 0.98 -4.59
C ILE A 105 20.57 0.42 -4.52
N TRP A 106 20.73 -0.82 -4.05
CA TRP A 106 22.03 -1.48 -3.99
C TRP A 106 22.69 -1.56 -5.37
N ALA A 107 21.94 -1.85 -6.44
CA ALA A 107 22.45 -1.89 -7.80
C ALA A 107 23.02 -0.54 -8.29
N LYS A 108 22.51 0.61 -7.81
CA LYS A 108 23.11 1.92 -8.13
C LYS A 108 24.29 2.22 -7.19
N PHE A 109 24.37 1.62 -6.01
CA PHE A 109 25.32 2.06 -4.99
C PHE A 109 26.78 1.83 -5.40
N GLN A 110 27.48 2.91 -5.77
CA GLN A 110 28.90 2.87 -6.11
C GLN A 110 29.74 3.12 -4.85
N ALA A 111 30.16 2.05 -4.18
CA ALA A 111 30.93 2.13 -2.94
C ALA A 111 32.29 2.86 -3.09
N ASN A 112 32.87 2.84 -4.30
CA ASN A 112 34.19 3.39 -4.59
C ASN A 112 34.20 4.93 -4.71
N ASP A 113 33.08 5.56 -5.08
CA ASP A 113 32.99 7.02 -5.29
C ASP A 113 32.66 7.80 -4.01
N GLY A 114 32.53 7.10 -2.88
CA GLY A 114 32.14 7.67 -1.58
C GLY A 114 30.63 7.82 -1.39
N VAL A 115 30.16 7.74 -0.14
CA VAL A 115 28.72 7.80 0.19
C VAL A 115 28.11 9.14 -0.22
N VAL A 116 28.84 10.24 -0.05
CA VAL A 116 28.32 11.60 -0.29
C VAL A 116 28.01 11.80 -1.78
N SER A 117 28.87 11.36 -2.71
CA SER A 117 28.65 11.52 -4.16
C SER A 117 27.40 10.77 -4.65
N ASN A 118 27.07 9.65 -4.01
CA ASN A 118 25.87 8.86 -4.32
C ASN A 118 24.57 9.52 -3.86
N PHE A 119 24.61 10.44 -2.89
CA PHE A 119 23.44 11.08 -2.31
C PHE A 119 23.37 12.59 -2.54
N LEU A 120 23.99 13.14 -3.59
CA LEU A 120 23.88 14.58 -3.88
C LEU A 120 22.56 14.96 -4.57
N SER A 121 21.86 13.99 -5.17
CA SER A 121 20.68 14.27 -5.99
C SER A 121 19.39 14.23 -5.17
N LEU A 122 18.39 15.06 -5.53
CA LEU A 122 17.09 15.07 -4.84
C LEU A 122 16.41 13.70 -4.93
N HIS A 123 16.56 13.01 -6.07
CA HIS A 123 16.05 11.65 -6.27
C HIS A 123 16.56 10.67 -5.19
N SER A 124 17.85 10.73 -4.87
CA SER A 124 18.46 9.82 -3.89
C SER A 124 17.95 10.04 -2.45
N TRP A 125 17.74 11.30 -2.03
CA TRP A 125 17.17 11.63 -0.73
C TRP A 125 15.71 11.22 -0.62
N MET A 126 14.91 11.49 -1.66
CA MET A 126 13.52 11.05 -1.73
C MET A 126 13.41 9.53 -1.73
N GLY A 127 14.32 8.83 -2.43
CA GLY A 127 14.40 7.38 -2.45
C GLY A 127 14.71 6.77 -1.09
N LEU A 128 15.68 7.34 -0.35
CA LEU A 128 16.01 6.89 1.00
C LEU A 128 14.86 7.11 1.98
N LEU A 129 14.21 8.28 1.92
CA LEU A 129 13.02 8.58 2.71
C LEU A 129 11.88 7.59 2.39
N CYS A 130 11.62 7.38 1.10
CA CYS A 130 10.59 6.46 0.63
C CYS A 130 10.82 5.02 1.12
N LEU A 131 12.04 4.50 0.97
CA LEU A 131 12.38 3.15 1.40
C LEU A 131 12.27 2.99 2.93
N SER A 132 12.69 4.00 3.69
CA SER A 132 12.60 4.02 5.15
C SER A 132 11.14 4.03 5.64
N LEU A 133 10.28 4.85 5.01
CA LEU A 133 8.84 4.87 5.29
C LEU A 133 8.19 3.54 4.92
N PHE A 134 8.59 2.94 3.79
CA PHE A 134 8.08 1.64 3.35
C PHE A 134 8.46 0.52 4.32
N ALA A 135 9.73 0.47 4.76
CA ALA A 135 10.21 -0.49 5.75
C ALA A 135 9.43 -0.37 7.07
N SER A 136 9.29 0.87 7.57
CA SER A 136 8.52 1.16 8.78
C SER A 136 7.06 0.71 8.64
N GLN A 137 6.43 0.97 7.49
CA GLN A 137 5.07 0.52 7.24
C GLN A 137 4.92 -0.99 7.15
N TRP A 138 5.89 -1.67 6.54
CA TRP A 138 5.87 -3.13 6.44
C TRP A 138 6.01 -3.78 7.82
N VAL A 139 6.94 -3.30 8.65
CA VAL A 139 7.14 -3.79 10.02
C VAL A 139 5.91 -3.53 10.90
N VAL A 140 5.38 -2.30 10.92
CA VAL A 140 4.16 -1.97 11.67
C VAL A 140 2.98 -2.80 11.15
N GLY A 141 2.84 -2.95 9.83
CA GLY A 141 1.79 -3.77 9.23
C GLY A 141 1.87 -5.24 9.65
N PHE A 142 3.09 -5.80 9.71
CA PHE A 142 3.35 -7.15 10.18
C PHE A 142 2.99 -7.32 11.67
N LEU A 143 3.52 -6.46 12.53
CA LEU A 143 3.31 -6.53 13.98
C LEU A 143 1.85 -6.30 14.37
N SER A 144 1.16 -5.37 13.71
CA SER A 144 -0.21 -5.01 14.05
C SER A 144 -1.26 -5.92 13.41
N PHE A 145 -1.09 -6.35 12.16
CA PHE A 145 -2.18 -7.04 11.43
C PHE A 145 -1.97 -8.53 11.20
N TRP A 146 -0.73 -9.01 11.29
CA TRP A 146 -0.37 -10.42 11.11
C TRP A 146 -0.01 -11.09 12.44
N HIS A 147 0.87 -10.48 13.23
CA HIS A 147 1.24 -10.99 14.55
C HIS A 147 0.06 -10.86 15.53
N ARG A 148 -0.17 -11.90 16.34
CA ARG A 148 -1.34 -11.99 17.24
C ARG A 148 -1.23 -11.13 18.50
N GLY A 149 -0.11 -10.42 18.68
CA GLY A 149 0.22 -9.72 19.92
C GLY A 149 -0.60 -8.46 20.22
N GLU A 150 -1.15 -7.77 19.21
CA GLU A 150 -1.83 -6.49 19.46
C GLU A 150 -3.34 -6.61 19.77
N GLY A 151 -3.76 -5.89 20.81
CA GLY A 151 -5.16 -5.74 21.20
C GLY A 151 -6.03 -5.16 20.08
N ARG A 152 -7.33 -5.47 20.09
CA ARG A 152 -8.28 -5.01 19.06
C ARG A 152 -8.35 -3.48 18.94
N ARG A 153 -8.19 -2.76 20.07
CA ARG A 153 -8.21 -1.29 20.13
C ARG A 153 -7.00 -0.64 19.44
N ALA A 154 -5.80 -1.15 19.69
CA ALA A 154 -4.57 -0.66 19.05
C ALA A 154 -4.65 -0.79 17.52
N ARG A 155 -5.06 -1.97 17.03
CA ARG A 155 -5.23 -2.22 15.59
C ARG A 155 -6.26 -1.30 14.93
N ALA A 156 -7.33 -0.95 15.63
CA ALA A 156 -8.34 -0.02 15.12
C ALA A 156 -7.80 1.41 15.02
N ALA A 157 -6.92 1.83 15.93
CA ALA A 157 -6.27 3.13 15.92
C ALA A 157 -5.16 3.24 14.85
N VAL A 158 -4.39 2.17 14.63
CA VAL A 158 -3.27 2.15 13.65
C VAL A 158 -3.76 2.05 12.21
N LEU A 159 -4.89 1.36 11.97
CA LEU A 159 -5.41 1.12 10.62
C LEU A 159 -5.55 2.38 9.73
N PRO A 160 -6.18 3.50 10.16
CA PRO A 160 -6.29 4.69 9.32
C PRO A 160 -4.90 5.27 8.97
N TRP A 161 -3.97 5.27 9.91
CA TRP A 161 -2.59 5.73 9.69
C TRP A 161 -1.83 4.82 8.73
N HIS A 162 -2.00 3.50 8.83
CA HIS A 162 -1.42 2.52 7.91
C HIS A 162 -1.91 2.74 6.48
N VAL A 163 -3.21 2.98 6.28
CA VAL A 163 -3.78 3.27 4.96
C VAL A 163 -3.26 4.59 4.41
N PHE A 164 -3.28 5.66 5.21
CA PHE A 164 -2.81 6.98 4.79
C PHE A 164 -1.32 6.96 4.41
N LEU A 165 -0.45 6.49 5.32
CA LEU A 165 0.99 6.42 5.07
C LEU A 165 1.34 5.45 3.95
N GLY A 166 0.59 4.35 3.80
CA GLY A 166 0.79 3.43 2.68
C GLY A 166 0.53 4.09 1.32
N LEU A 167 -0.57 4.84 1.18
CA LEU A 167 -0.87 5.58 -0.06
C LEU A 167 0.09 6.75 -0.29
N TYR A 168 0.46 7.46 0.78
CA TYR A 168 1.46 8.52 0.72
C TYR A 168 2.81 8.00 0.24
N THR A 169 3.30 6.89 0.81
CA THR A 169 4.57 6.26 0.43
C THR A 169 4.52 5.77 -1.01
N TYR A 170 3.40 5.22 -1.47
CA TYR A 170 3.22 4.84 -2.87
C TYR A 170 3.31 6.04 -3.83
N GLY A 171 2.65 7.15 -3.50
CA GLY A 171 2.77 8.40 -4.27
C GLY A 171 4.19 8.97 -4.24
N LEU A 172 4.87 8.90 -3.08
CA LEU A 172 6.26 9.32 -2.94
C LEU A 172 7.20 8.46 -3.78
N ALA A 173 6.97 7.14 -3.87
CA ALA A 173 7.74 6.24 -4.73
C ALA A 173 7.63 6.64 -6.21
N VAL A 174 6.42 6.99 -6.66
CA VAL A 174 6.18 7.46 -8.03
C VAL A 174 6.85 8.82 -8.25
N ALA A 175 6.68 9.78 -7.35
CA ALA A 175 7.37 11.07 -7.43
C ALA A 175 8.90 10.92 -7.43
N THR A 176 9.43 9.99 -6.66
CA THR A 176 10.86 9.64 -6.67
C THR A 176 11.27 9.10 -8.04
N ALA A 177 10.50 8.19 -8.63
CA ALA A 177 10.77 7.71 -9.99
C ALA A 177 10.75 8.84 -11.02
N GLU A 178 9.78 9.76 -10.97
CA GLU A 178 9.74 10.96 -11.84
C GLU A 178 11.03 11.78 -11.72
N THR A 179 11.51 12.04 -10.50
CA THR A 179 12.77 12.80 -10.31
C THR A 179 13.98 12.06 -10.89
N GLY A 180 14.03 10.72 -10.80
CA GLY A 180 15.10 9.92 -11.41
C GLY A 180 15.05 9.93 -12.94
N LEU A 181 13.84 9.86 -13.52
CA LEU A 181 13.65 10.03 -14.97
C LEU A 181 14.05 11.44 -15.42
N LEU A 182 13.73 12.47 -14.64
CA LEU A 182 14.11 13.86 -14.92
C LEU A 182 15.62 14.08 -14.87
N GLU A 183 16.32 13.49 -13.89
CA GLU A 183 17.79 13.50 -13.84
C GLU A 183 18.37 12.90 -15.13
N LYS A 184 17.86 11.74 -15.55
CA LYS A 184 18.26 11.10 -16.80
C LYS A 184 18.00 11.96 -18.04
N LEU A 185 16.82 12.58 -18.13
CA LEU A 185 16.48 13.49 -19.23
C LEU A 185 17.42 14.69 -19.29
N THR A 186 17.79 15.25 -18.14
CA THR A 186 18.71 16.38 -18.05
C THR A 186 20.09 16.00 -18.63
N PHE A 187 20.59 14.81 -18.31
CA PHE A 187 21.84 14.29 -18.91
C PHE A 187 21.71 14.05 -20.42
N LEU A 188 20.58 13.50 -20.88
CA LEU A 188 20.32 13.29 -22.32
C LEU A 188 20.24 14.62 -23.09
N GLN A 189 19.70 15.67 -22.48
CA GLN A 189 19.64 17.00 -23.07
C GLN A 189 21.00 17.70 -23.09
N ALA A 190 21.77 17.63 -22.00
CA ALA A 190 23.12 18.18 -21.94
C ALA A 190 24.03 17.54 -23.02
N SER A 191 23.97 16.22 -23.17
CA SER A 191 24.74 15.48 -24.19
C SER A 191 24.20 15.67 -25.62
N ARG A 192 22.97 16.16 -25.80
CA ARG A 192 22.43 16.53 -27.12
C ARG A 192 23.09 17.79 -27.67
N ALA A 193 23.47 18.74 -26.82
CA ALA A 193 24.15 19.96 -27.24
C ALA A 193 25.54 19.68 -27.85
N SER A 194 26.18 18.59 -27.44
CA SER A 194 27.49 18.13 -27.95
C SER A 194 27.39 17.12 -29.10
N ALA A 195 26.19 16.90 -29.66
CA ALA A 195 25.94 15.91 -30.69
C ALA A 195 26.50 16.31 -32.07
N SER A 196 27.48 15.57 -32.57
CA SER A 196 28.07 15.84 -33.90
C SER A 196 27.28 15.22 -35.08
N SER A 197 26.36 14.28 -34.84
CA SER A 197 25.62 13.58 -35.91
C SER A 197 24.09 13.69 -35.79
N SER A 198 23.42 13.88 -36.94
CA SER A 198 21.96 13.94 -37.04
C SER A 198 21.26 12.66 -36.53
N SER A 199 21.83 11.49 -36.81
CA SER A 199 21.29 10.19 -36.36
C SER A 199 21.33 10.03 -34.84
N SER A 200 22.40 10.49 -34.18
CA SER A 200 22.50 10.45 -32.71
C SER A 200 21.54 11.44 -32.04
N ALA A 201 21.31 12.60 -32.68
CA ALA A 201 20.30 13.56 -32.23
C ALA A 201 18.88 12.97 -32.34
N ALA A 202 18.54 12.29 -33.43
CA ALA A 202 17.23 11.63 -33.57
C ALA A 202 17.01 10.56 -32.50
N ARG A 203 18.02 9.69 -32.24
CA ARG A 203 17.93 8.64 -31.22
C ARG A 203 17.70 9.19 -29.81
N ARG A 204 18.46 10.22 -29.39
CA ARG A 204 18.25 10.89 -28.08
C ARG A 204 16.87 11.56 -27.97
N SER A 205 16.34 12.07 -29.08
CA SER A 205 14.98 12.65 -29.10
C SER A 205 13.93 11.57 -28.83
N LEU A 206 14.06 10.42 -29.48
CA LEU A 206 13.16 9.28 -29.28
C LEU A 206 13.23 8.76 -27.83
N GLU A 207 14.45 8.66 -27.28
CA GLU A 207 14.64 8.29 -25.87
C GLU A 207 13.95 9.27 -24.93
N SER A 208 14.09 10.58 -25.18
CA SER A 208 13.46 11.60 -24.34
C SER A 208 11.93 11.53 -24.38
N VAL A 209 11.34 11.29 -25.56
CA VAL A 209 9.90 11.09 -25.70
C VAL A 209 9.44 9.83 -24.95
N LEU A 210 10.20 8.74 -25.06
CA LEU A 210 9.89 7.49 -24.36
C LEU A 210 9.93 7.66 -22.84
N VAL A 211 10.98 8.31 -22.32
CA VAL A 211 11.13 8.56 -20.87
C VAL A 211 10.03 9.49 -20.35
N ASN A 212 9.66 10.53 -21.10
CA ASN A 212 8.50 11.37 -20.75
C ASN A 212 7.18 10.58 -20.75
N ALA A 213 6.96 9.72 -21.75
CA ALA A 213 5.78 8.87 -21.80
C ALA A 213 5.73 7.88 -20.62
N LEU A 214 6.88 7.36 -20.21
CA LEU A 214 7.01 6.52 -19.02
C LEU A 214 6.61 7.29 -17.73
N GLY A 215 7.08 8.52 -17.56
CA GLY A 215 6.69 9.37 -16.43
C GLY A 215 5.18 9.66 -16.41
N VAL A 216 4.61 10.13 -17.53
CA VAL A 216 3.15 10.33 -17.63
C VAL A 216 2.38 9.03 -17.33
N GLY A 217 2.87 7.88 -17.81
CA GLY A 217 2.30 6.57 -17.50
C GLY A 217 2.33 6.22 -16.01
N LEU A 218 3.45 6.49 -15.32
CA LEU A 218 3.60 6.29 -13.88
C LEU A 218 2.66 7.19 -13.07
N ALA A 219 2.56 8.47 -13.42
CA ALA A 219 1.64 9.41 -12.79
C ALA A 219 0.16 8.98 -12.96
N LEU A 220 -0.23 8.56 -14.16
CA LEU A 220 -1.57 8.04 -14.45
C LEU A 220 -1.86 6.76 -13.66
N LEU A 221 -0.91 5.81 -13.64
CA LEU A 221 -1.03 4.59 -12.85
C LEU A 221 -1.26 4.93 -11.37
N CYS A 222 -0.45 5.84 -10.81
CA CYS A 222 -0.57 6.28 -9.43
C CYS A 222 -1.96 6.82 -9.14
N GLY A 223 -2.44 7.75 -9.96
CA GLY A 223 -3.77 8.36 -9.82
C GLY A 223 -4.89 7.31 -9.83
N VAL A 224 -4.85 6.36 -10.77
CA VAL A 224 -5.89 5.32 -10.86
C VAL A 224 -5.83 4.34 -9.69
N VAL A 225 -4.63 3.93 -9.23
CA VAL A 225 -4.46 3.03 -8.07
C VAL A 225 -4.96 3.71 -6.80
N VAL A 226 -4.57 4.96 -6.55
CA VAL A 226 -5.04 5.73 -5.38
C VAL A 226 -6.55 5.93 -5.44
N LEU A 227 -7.09 6.33 -6.59
CA LEU A 227 -8.54 6.48 -6.77
C LEU A 227 -9.29 5.17 -6.52
N ALA A 228 -8.78 4.04 -7.02
CA ALA A 228 -9.35 2.73 -6.78
C ALA A 228 -9.26 2.33 -5.29
N ALA A 229 -8.16 2.67 -4.62
CA ALA A 229 -7.93 2.38 -3.21
C ALA A 229 -8.90 3.14 -2.29
N VAL A 230 -9.19 4.41 -2.58
CA VAL A 230 -10.08 5.25 -1.75
C VAL A 230 -11.56 5.16 -2.14
N SER A 231 -11.87 4.73 -3.37
CA SER A 231 -13.26 4.62 -3.84
C SER A 231 -14.13 3.75 -2.91
N PRO A 232 -15.39 4.12 -2.63
CA PRO A 232 -16.28 3.28 -1.82
C PRO A 232 -16.49 1.87 -2.43
N LYS A 233 -16.59 0.84 -1.58
CA LYS A 233 -17.08 -0.48 -2.04
C LYS A 233 -18.56 -0.33 -2.29
N GLY A 234 -18.98 -0.38 -3.56
CA GLY A 234 -20.40 -0.32 -3.92
C GLY A 234 -21.19 -1.32 -3.08
N ARG A 235 -22.16 -0.82 -2.30
CA ARG A 235 -23.11 -1.66 -1.59
C ARG A 235 -23.87 -2.45 -2.66
N ARG A 236 -23.53 -3.73 -2.83
CA ARG A 236 -24.39 -4.66 -3.56
C ARG A 236 -25.74 -4.57 -2.87
N GLY A 237 -26.74 -3.99 -3.55
CA GLY A 237 -28.05 -3.71 -2.98
C GLY A 237 -28.61 -4.97 -2.36
N GLY A 238 -28.62 -5.02 -1.03
CA GLY A 238 -29.49 -5.92 -0.32
C GLY A 238 -30.90 -5.43 -0.61
N ARG A 239 -31.56 -6.04 -1.60
CA ARG A 239 -33.01 -6.12 -1.61
C ARG A 239 -33.38 -6.67 -0.23
N LYS A 240 -33.87 -5.80 0.65
CA LYS A 240 -34.63 -6.23 1.82
C LYS A 240 -35.66 -7.21 1.27
N ALA A 241 -35.64 -8.45 1.76
CA ALA A 241 -36.74 -9.37 1.55
C ALA A 241 -38.01 -8.61 1.94
N ALA A 242 -38.87 -8.37 0.96
CA ALA A 242 -40.21 -7.87 1.23
C ALA A 242 -40.87 -8.92 2.11
N ALA A 243 -41.27 -8.50 3.30
CA ALA A 243 -42.05 -9.32 4.20
C ALA A 243 -43.28 -9.83 3.43
N THR A 244 -43.39 -11.15 3.32
CA THR A 244 -44.61 -11.80 2.87
C THR A 244 -45.72 -11.47 3.87
N PRO A 245 -46.85 -10.86 3.47
CA PRO A 245 -47.98 -10.72 4.39
C PRO A 245 -48.64 -12.08 4.54
N ALA A 246 -48.75 -12.55 5.78
CA ALA A 246 -49.50 -13.74 6.12
C ALA A 246 -50.97 -13.54 5.72
N LYS A 247 -51.42 -14.33 4.74
CA LYS A 247 -52.83 -14.45 4.38
C LYS A 247 -53.46 -15.46 5.34
N GLY A 248 -54.08 -14.97 6.41
CA GLY A 248 -54.96 -15.73 7.28
C GLY A 248 -56.39 -15.24 7.12
N SER A 249 -57.12 -15.85 6.19
CA SER A 249 -58.58 -15.70 6.07
C SER A 249 -59.24 -16.86 6.80
N ASN A 250 -60.02 -16.55 7.83
CA ASN A 250 -61.40 -17.00 8.02
C ASN A 250 -61.88 -16.55 9.40
N GLY A 251 -62.84 -15.62 9.40
CA GLY A 251 -63.57 -15.23 10.60
C GLY A 251 -64.67 -16.22 10.93
N TYR A 252 -65.05 -16.28 12.21
CA TYR A 252 -66.42 -16.34 12.70
C TYR A 252 -66.41 -15.85 14.16
N ASP A 253 -67.16 -14.76 14.39
CA ASP A 253 -67.93 -14.35 15.56
C ASP A 253 -67.56 -14.83 16.98
N ALA A 254 -67.37 -13.87 17.91
CA ALA A 254 -68.05 -13.85 19.21
C ALA A 254 -67.78 -12.53 19.99
N VAL A 255 -68.74 -11.62 19.88
CA VAL A 255 -69.42 -10.83 20.93
C VAL A 255 -68.80 -10.86 22.35
N ILE A 256 -68.50 -9.66 22.87
CA ILE A 256 -68.26 -9.37 24.30
C ILE A 256 -69.63 -9.29 25.03
N PRO A 257 -69.73 -9.71 26.31
CA PRO A 257 -70.00 -8.71 27.34
C PRO A 257 -69.15 -8.84 28.60
N ILE A 258 -69.02 -7.69 29.25
CA ILE A 258 -68.42 -7.37 30.54
C ILE A 258 -69.36 -7.87 31.67
N ASN A 259 -68.85 -8.32 32.84
CA ASN A 259 -69.13 -7.75 34.18
C ASN A 259 -68.93 -8.71 35.41
N ASN A 260 -68.13 -8.22 36.37
CA ASN A 260 -68.11 -8.29 37.84
C ASN A 260 -68.34 -9.55 38.72
N GLY A 261 -67.55 -9.57 39.82
CA GLY A 261 -67.72 -10.30 41.09
C GLY A 261 -66.66 -11.41 41.23
N ASP A 262 -65.82 -11.51 42.26
CA ASP A 262 -66.11 -11.42 43.69
C ASP A 262 -64.81 -11.29 44.54
N ARG A 263 -64.94 -10.73 45.76
CA ARG A 263 -63.90 -10.58 46.80
C ARG A 263 -64.06 -11.68 47.87
N SER A 264 -62.97 -12.23 48.37
CA SER A 264 -62.73 -12.72 49.76
C SER A 264 -61.45 -13.58 49.75
N HIS A 265 -60.60 -13.74 50.77
CA HIS A 265 -60.44 -13.27 52.14
C HIS A 265 -58.95 -13.55 52.51
N GLY A 266 -58.37 -12.81 53.47
CA GLY A 266 -56.99 -13.01 53.96
C GLY A 266 -56.91 -13.69 55.33
N TYR A 267 -55.70 -14.12 55.73
CA TYR A 267 -55.16 -14.27 57.10
C TYR A 267 -53.67 -14.71 56.98
N ARG A 268 -52.64 -13.89 57.33
CA ARG A 268 -51.96 -13.57 58.62
C ARG A 268 -50.91 -14.61 59.13
N HIS A 269 -49.67 -14.09 59.31
CA HIS A 269 -48.38 -14.52 59.96
C HIS A 269 -48.49 -15.27 61.33
N PRO A 270 -47.41 -15.66 62.08
CA PRO A 270 -45.92 -15.49 61.92
C PRO A 270 -45.07 -16.76 62.23
N SER A 271 -43.73 -16.77 62.12
CA SER A 271 -42.77 -16.68 63.27
C SER A 271 -41.30 -16.81 62.81
N SER A 272 -40.40 -15.94 63.31
CA SER A 272 -38.94 -16.18 63.42
C SER A 272 -38.61 -16.66 64.85
N PRO A 273 -37.40 -17.20 65.18
CA PRO A 273 -36.26 -16.33 65.52
C PRO A 273 -34.81 -16.89 65.30
N MET A 274 -33.86 -15.93 65.26
CA MET A 274 -32.49 -15.87 65.83
C MET A 274 -31.43 -16.98 65.64
N LEU A 275 -30.23 -16.56 65.20
CA LEU A 275 -29.00 -16.34 66.03
C LEU A 275 -27.87 -15.85 65.09
N MET A 276 -27.46 -14.57 65.17
CA MET A 276 -26.31 -14.00 65.92
C MET A 276 -24.91 -14.30 65.34
N GLY A 277 -24.13 -13.23 65.14
CA GLY A 277 -22.72 -13.26 64.77
C GLY A 277 -22.27 -11.94 64.15
N GLU A 278 -22.00 -10.94 65.00
CA GLU A 278 -21.44 -9.61 64.73
C GLU A 278 -19.96 -9.65 64.28
N GLU A 279 -19.57 -8.66 63.47
CA GLU A 279 -18.45 -7.69 63.62
C GLU A 279 -18.26 -7.00 62.23
N GLU A 280 -18.64 -5.73 62.03
CA GLU A 280 -17.89 -4.49 62.36
C GLU A 280 -16.42 -4.56 61.91
N ALA A 281 -15.79 -3.60 61.26
CA ALA A 281 -16.10 -2.27 60.75
C ALA A 281 -14.88 -1.85 59.88
N GLY A 282 -14.98 -0.77 59.10
CA GLY A 282 -13.79 -0.07 58.59
C GLY A 282 -13.89 0.49 57.18
N ASP A 283 -14.74 1.51 57.02
CA ASP A 283 -14.62 2.53 55.98
C ASP A 283 -13.39 3.41 56.26
N GLY A 284 -12.64 3.83 55.23
CA GLY A 284 -11.40 4.56 55.44
C GLY A 284 -10.65 5.00 54.19
N ASP A 285 -11.18 6.08 53.60
CA ASP A 285 -10.42 7.24 53.10
C ASP A 285 -9.52 7.12 51.86
N TRP A 286 -9.89 7.90 50.84
CA TRP A 286 -9.09 8.20 49.66
C TRP A 286 -8.58 9.65 49.78
N LYS A 287 -7.26 9.86 49.94
CA LYS A 287 -6.58 11.09 49.50
C LYS A 287 -5.03 11.05 49.57
N LEU A 288 -4.43 11.32 48.41
CA LEU A 288 -3.27 12.16 48.05
C LEU A 288 -1.99 12.23 48.91
N HIS A 289 -0.87 12.36 48.17
CA HIS A 289 0.52 12.81 48.45
C HIS A 289 1.49 11.70 47.93
N ASN A 290 2.47 11.91 47.05
CA ASN A 290 3.20 13.08 46.51
C ASN A 290 3.63 12.76 45.07
#